data_AF-A0AAX2GZD3-F1
#
_entry.id   AF-A0AAX2GZD3-F1
#
_cell.length_a   1.000
_cell.length_b   1.000
_cell.length_c   1.000
_cell.angle_alpha   90.00
_cell.angle_beta   90.00
_cell.angle_gamma   90.00
#
_symmetry.space_group_name_H-M   'P 1'
#
loop_
_entity.id
_entity.type
_entity.pdbx_description
1 polymer ?
#
loop_
_entity_poly.entity_id
_entity_poly.type
_entity_poly.pdbx_seq_one_letter_code
_entity_poly.pdbx_strand_id
1 'polypeptide(L)'
;MGWAGMRGVVSLATALSIPLTLADKVTPFPHRDLILFITFVVILTTLVVQGLTLPWLIKAVPFPDYGDHIEEAEAEDLIRKEMARAAVAYMEANFPDEIERSFLLTTNKQIWEHQMSRPLCTLTKHARGHYIEVLHHQREVLTKLNEDPSIDEEVINAFRYRLNLEEEKWVHNE
;
A
#
# COMPACT_ATOMS: atom_id res chain seq x y z
N MET A 1 8.65 18.03 14.71
CA MET A 1 8.26 18.49 13.36
C MET A 1 9.06 19.75 12.98
N GLY A 2 10.29 19.61 12.48
CA GLY A 2 11.10 20.80 12.14
C GLY A 2 12.47 20.52 11.54
N TRP A 3 12.75 19.27 11.17
CA TRP A 3 14.09 18.84 10.80
C TRP A 3 14.30 18.77 9.28
N ALA A 4 13.22 18.66 8.51
CA ALA A 4 13.20 18.54 7.05
C ALA A 4 12.35 19.63 6.36
N GLY A 5 12.31 20.86 6.90
CA GLY A 5 11.53 21.97 6.35
C GLY A 5 12.38 22.96 5.55
N MET A 6 12.20 23.01 4.22
CA MET A 6 12.55 24.10 3.29
C MET A 6 13.81 24.95 3.61
N ARG A 7 14.99 24.33 3.73
CA ARG A 7 16.23 25.08 3.97
C ARG A 7 16.86 25.54 2.67
N GLY A 8 17.17 26.84 2.61
CA GLY A 8 18.00 27.43 1.56
C GLY A 8 17.24 28.35 0.58
N VAL A 9 15.96 28.09 0.28
CA VAL A 9 15.23 28.90 -0.72
C VAL A 9 15.03 30.34 -0.25
N VAL A 10 14.63 30.53 1.02
CA VAL A 10 14.44 31.87 1.59
C VAL A 10 15.78 32.60 1.73
N SER A 11 16.82 31.95 2.26
CA SER A 11 18.16 32.55 2.41
C SER A 11 18.78 32.95 1.07
N LEU A 12 18.63 32.11 0.03
CA LEU A 12 19.12 32.39 -1.31
C LEU A 12 18.33 33.52 -1.98
N ALA A 13 17.00 33.56 -1.81
CA ALA A 13 16.16 34.66 -2.28
C ALA A 13 16.53 35.98 -1.60
N THR A 14 16.78 35.99 -0.29
CA THR A 14 17.23 37.19 0.44
C THR A 14 18.60 37.67 -0.04
N ALA A 15 19.53 36.74 -0.29
CA ALA A 15 20.87 37.07 -0.79
C ALA A 15 20.84 37.63 -2.23
N LEU A 16 19.99 37.09 -3.10
CA LEU A 16 19.76 37.60 -4.46
C LEU A 16 19.00 38.94 -4.48
N SER A 17 18.20 39.22 -3.44
CA SER A 17 17.47 40.49 -3.29
C SER A 17 18.38 41.68 -2.94
N ILE A 18 19.67 41.46 -2.68
CA ILE A 18 20.63 42.55 -2.43
C ILE A 18 20.89 43.30 -3.76
N PRO A 19 20.56 44.61 -3.82
CA PRO A 19 20.65 45.39 -5.04
C PRO A 19 22.10 45.51 -5.53
N LEU A 20 22.27 45.53 -6.86
CA LEU A 20 23.59 45.59 -7.51
C LEU A 20 24.29 46.94 -7.26
N THR A 21 23.52 47.99 -6.99
CA THR A 21 23.98 49.36 -6.80
C THR A 21 23.32 50.01 -5.58
N LEU A 22 23.98 51.01 -4.99
CA LEU A 22 23.44 51.82 -3.90
C LEU A 22 22.25 52.69 -4.39
N ALA A 23 21.57 53.40 -3.48
CA ALA A 23 20.38 54.21 -3.79
C ALA A 23 20.55 55.20 -4.97
N ASP A 24 21.79 55.60 -5.24
CA ASP A 24 22.17 56.51 -6.33
C ASP A 24 22.31 55.82 -7.70
N LYS A 25 22.07 54.50 -7.78
CA LYS A 25 22.12 53.63 -8.99
C LYS A 25 23.46 53.57 -9.75
N VAL A 26 24.48 54.31 -9.30
CA VAL A 26 25.79 54.43 -9.97
C VAL A 26 26.91 53.74 -9.19
N THR A 27 26.86 53.73 -7.86
CA THR A 27 27.88 53.11 -7.01
C THR A 27 27.58 51.61 -6.79
N PRO A 28 28.53 50.70 -7.08
CA PRO A 28 28.34 49.28 -6.82
C PRO A 28 28.21 49.01 -5.32
N PHE A 29 27.34 48.08 -4.95
CA PHE A 29 27.13 47.73 -3.55
C PHE A 29 28.43 47.15 -2.94
N PRO A 30 28.99 47.76 -1.89
CA PRO A 30 30.27 47.36 -1.35
C PRO A 30 30.18 45.94 -0.74
N HIS A 31 31.17 45.10 -1.04
CA HIS A 31 31.31 43.74 -0.48
C HIS A 31 30.14 42.77 -0.78
N ARG A 32 29.34 43.01 -1.82
CA ARG A 32 28.22 42.12 -2.22
C ARG A 32 28.67 40.68 -2.46
N ASP A 33 29.77 40.48 -3.17
CA ASP A 33 30.27 39.15 -3.49
C ASP A 33 30.75 38.40 -2.24
N LEU A 34 31.26 39.12 -1.24
CA LEU A 34 31.61 38.56 0.07
C LEU A 34 30.37 38.07 0.82
N ILE A 35 29.27 38.84 0.79
CA ILE A 35 28.00 38.47 1.42
C ILE A 35 27.39 37.24 0.74
N LEU A 36 27.40 37.20 -0.60
CA LEU A 36 26.96 36.03 -1.37
C LEU A 36 27.81 34.79 -1.06
N PHE A 37 29.13 34.95 -0.99
CA PHE A 37 30.05 33.87 -0.65
C PHE A 37 29.78 33.32 0.75
N ILE A 38 29.65 34.17 1.77
CA ILE A 38 29.34 33.75 3.15
C ILE A 38 27.98 33.05 3.20
N THR A 39 26.95 33.60 2.54
CA THR A 39 25.61 33.00 2.51
C THR A 39 25.65 31.60 1.88
N PHE A 40 26.37 31.45 0.77
CA PHE A 40 26.53 30.16 0.10
C PHE A 40 27.26 29.13 0.97
N VAL A 41 28.37 29.53 1.61
CA VAL A 41 29.12 28.69 2.53
C VAL A 41 28.26 28.25 3.71
N VAL A 42 27.51 29.17 4.32
CA VAL A 42 26.61 28.87 5.45
C VAL A 42 25.51 27.89 5.03
N ILE A 43 24.90 28.06 3.84
CA ILE A 43 23.91 27.11 3.32
C ILE A 43 24.55 25.72 3.14
N LEU A 44 25.70 25.61 2.49
CA LEU A 44 26.38 24.33 2.31
C LEU A 44 26.73 23.67 3.63
N THR A 45 27.33 24.39 4.58
CA THR A 45 27.68 23.86 5.90
C THR A 45 26.44 23.37 6.63
N THR A 46 25.33 24.11 6.61
CA THR A 46 24.09 23.68 7.27
C THR A 46 23.49 22.44 6.62
N LEU A 47 23.52 22.34 5.28
CA LEU A 47 23.05 21.15 4.56
C LEU A 47 23.90 19.91 4.87
N VAL A 48 25.23 20.07 4.93
CA VAL A 48 26.14 18.96 5.26
C VAL A 48 25.93 18.51 6.70
N VAL A 49 25.95 19.43 7.66
CA VAL A 49 25.79 19.10 9.08
C VAL A 49 24.45 18.42 9.33
N GLN A 50 23.36 18.93 8.75
CA GLN A 50 22.01 18.37 8.92
C GLN A 50 21.81 17.06 8.16
N GLY A 51 22.37 16.95 6.94
CA GLY A 51 22.33 15.72 6.16
C GLY A 51 23.06 14.58 6.86
N LEU A 52 24.21 14.86 7.47
CA LEU A 52 24.98 13.85 8.21
C LEU A 52 24.40 13.53 9.60
N THR A 53 23.63 14.44 10.23
CA THR A 53 22.97 14.13 11.50
C THR A 53 21.71 13.27 11.35
N LEU A 54 21.10 13.20 10.16
CA LEU A 54 19.89 12.42 9.89
C LEU A 54 20.08 10.93 10.13
N PRO A 55 21.11 10.27 9.54
CA PRO A 55 21.31 8.85 9.76
C PRO A 55 21.63 8.52 11.21
N TRP A 56 22.27 9.43 11.95
CA TRP A 56 22.54 9.23 13.37
C TRP A 56 21.26 9.34 14.21
N LEU A 57 20.40 10.32 13.91
CA LEU A 57 19.10 10.48 14.56
C LEU A 57 18.16 9.29 14.27
N ILE A 58 18.11 8.82 13.02
CA ILE A 58 17.31 7.64 12.65
C ILE A 58 17.78 6.40 13.41
N LYS A 59 19.10 6.21 13.60
CA LYS A 59 19.65 5.08 14.37
C LYS A 59 19.43 5.19 15.89
N ALA A 60 19.29 6.41 16.41
CA ALA A 60 19.09 6.65 17.84
C ALA A 60 17.61 6.53 18.27
N VAL A 61 16.67 6.66 17.33
CA VAL A 61 15.24 6.47 17.59
C VAL A 61 14.93 4.97 17.46
N PRO A 62 14.44 4.31 18.52
CA PRO A 62 13.90 2.97 18.39
C PRO A 62 12.59 3.06 17.60
N PHE A 63 12.66 2.86 16.29
CA PHE A 63 11.46 2.57 15.52
C PHE A 63 10.96 1.18 15.93
N PRO A 64 9.64 0.97 16.07
CA PRO A 64 9.10 -0.37 16.09
C PRO A 64 9.63 -1.09 14.85
N ASP A 65 10.13 -2.31 15.02
CA ASP A 65 10.64 -3.09 13.91
C ASP A 65 9.45 -3.48 13.02
N TYR A 66 9.21 -2.68 11.97
CA TYR A 66 8.29 -3.02 10.88
C TYR A 66 8.98 -3.95 9.85
N GLY A 67 10.19 -4.46 10.13
CA GLY A 67 10.93 -5.34 9.23
C GLY A 67 10.46 -6.79 9.25
N ASP A 68 9.75 -7.21 10.29
CA ASP A 68 9.24 -8.57 10.46
C ASP A 68 7.76 -8.63 10.06
N HIS A 69 7.45 -8.15 8.86
CA HIS A 69 6.12 -8.33 8.30
C HIS A 69 5.92 -9.80 7.99
N ILE A 70 4.96 -10.40 8.71
CA ILE A 70 4.30 -11.63 8.31
C ILE A 70 4.03 -11.55 6.80
N GLU A 71 4.31 -12.64 6.07
CA GLU A 71 4.09 -12.71 4.61
C GLU A 71 2.69 -12.18 4.29
N GLU A 72 2.54 -11.35 3.24
CA GLU A 72 1.27 -10.64 2.95
C GLU A 72 0.07 -11.61 2.92
N ALA A 73 0.28 -12.81 2.38
CA ALA A 73 -0.70 -13.89 2.39
C ALA A 73 -1.11 -14.37 3.81
N GLU A 74 -0.16 -14.49 4.74
CA GLU A 74 -0.42 -14.87 6.13
C GLU A 74 -1.10 -13.73 6.90
N ALA A 75 -0.72 -12.49 6.65
CA ALA A 75 -1.37 -11.32 7.24
C ALA A 75 -2.83 -11.18 6.76
N GLU A 76 -3.09 -11.38 5.47
CA GLU A 76 -4.44 -11.40 4.91
C GLU A 76 -5.31 -12.51 5.52
N ASP A 77 -4.78 -13.73 5.68
CA ASP A 77 -5.53 -14.84 6.26
C ASP A 77 -5.88 -14.58 7.73
N LEU A 78 -4.94 -14.02 8.50
CA LEU A 78 -5.18 -13.58 9.88
C LEU A 78 -6.29 -12.54 9.95
N ILE A 79 -6.21 -11.47 9.15
CA ILE A 79 -7.22 -10.40 9.11
C ILE A 79 -8.59 -10.97 8.73
N ARG A 80 -8.65 -11.83 7.71
CA ARG A 80 -9.89 -12.45 7.24
C ARG A 80 -10.55 -13.30 8.32
N LYS A 81 -9.78 -14.11 9.04
CA LYS A 81 -10.29 -14.94 10.14
C LYS A 81 -10.77 -14.10 11.31
N GLU A 82 -10.06 -13.04 11.65
CA GLU A 82 -10.46 -12.15 12.76
C GLU A 82 -11.75 -11.39 12.42
N MET A 83 -11.86 -10.88 11.20
CA MET A 83 -13.07 -10.24 10.67
C MET A 83 -14.27 -11.20 10.68
N ALA A 84 -14.08 -12.43 10.21
CA ALA A 84 -15.12 -13.47 10.22
C ALA A 84 -15.57 -13.78 11.66
N ARG A 85 -14.62 -13.94 12.59
CA ARG A 85 -14.91 -14.17 14.01
C ARG A 85 -15.72 -13.02 14.61
N ALA A 86 -15.29 -11.78 14.39
CA ALA A 86 -15.95 -10.59 14.91
C ALA A 86 -17.38 -10.46 14.35
N ALA A 87 -17.57 -10.73 13.06
CA ALA A 87 -18.87 -10.68 12.42
C ALA A 87 -19.84 -11.72 12.98
N VAL A 88 -19.40 -12.97 13.15
CA VAL A 88 -20.21 -14.04 13.76
C VAL A 88 -20.57 -13.69 15.20
N ALA A 89 -19.60 -13.28 16.01
CA ALA A 89 -19.84 -12.91 17.41
C ALA A 89 -20.83 -11.73 17.52
N TYR A 90 -20.73 -10.74 16.63
CA TYR A 90 -21.64 -9.60 16.61
C TYR A 90 -23.07 -10.01 16.21
N MET A 91 -23.21 -10.88 15.19
CA MET A 91 -24.52 -11.39 14.79
C MET A 91 -25.19 -12.19 15.93
N GLU A 92 -24.44 -13.07 16.58
CA GLU A 92 -24.96 -13.88 17.70
C GLU A 92 -25.38 -13.02 18.90
N ALA A 93 -24.65 -11.94 19.18
CA ALA A 93 -24.97 -11.05 20.29
C ALA A 93 -26.17 -10.13 20.01
N ASN A 94 -26.35 -9.66 18.77
CA ASN A 94 -27.33 -8.62 18.45
C ASN A 94 -28.59 -9.14 17.73
N PHE A 95 -28.48 -10.24 16.99
CA PHE A 95 -29.53 -10.73 16.10
C PHE A 95 -29.78 -12.26 16.16
N PRO A 96 -29.81 -12.90 17.35
CA PRO A 96 -29.92 -14.36 17.45
C PRO A 96 -31.21 -14.91 16.79
N ASP A 97 -32.35 -14.26 17.01
CA ASP A 97 -33.64 -14.68 16.45
C ASP A 97 -33.71 -14.50 14.92
N GLU A 98 -32.97 -13.52 14.39
CA GLU A 98 -32.99 -13.18 12.97
C GLU A 98 -32.06 -14.08 12.16
N ILE A 99 -31.00 -14.60 12.78
CA ILE A 99 -30.13 -15.63 12.18
C ILE A 99 -30.97 -16.85 11.77
N GLU A 100 -31.80 -17.39 12.68
CA GLU A 100 -32.60 -18.59 12.41
C GLU A 100 -33.73 -18.34 11.39
N ARG A 101 -34.24 -17.10 11.32
CA ARG A 101 -35.35 -16.74 10.42
C ARG A 101 -34.88 -16.34 9.03
N SER A 102 -33.69 -15.79 8.92
CA SER A 102 -33.13 -15.27 7.66
C SER A 102 -32.14 -16.25 7.06
N PHE A 103 -32.50 -16.79 5.89
CA PHE A 103 -31.62 -17.66 5.11
C PHE A 103 -30.27 -16.98 4.82
N LEU A 104 -30.27 -15.68 4.53
CA LEU A 104 -29.05 -14.92 4.22
C LEU A 104 -28.07 -14.90 5.41
N LEU A 105 -28.57 -14.64 6.63
CA LEU A 105 -27.73 -14.57 7.82
C LEU A 105 -27.21 -15.96 8.21
N THR A 106 -28.05 -17.00 8.11
CA THR A 106 -27.61 -18.39 8.31
C THR A 106 -26.52 -18.79 7.31
N THR A 107 -26.71 -18.49 6.02
CA THR A 107 -25.71 -18.82 4.98
C THR A 107 -24.39 -18.08 5.21
N ASN A 108 -24.43 -16.78 5.49
CA ASN A 108 -23.21 -16.01 5.76
C ASN A 108 -22.50 -16.48 7.02
N LYS A 109 -23.25 -16.81 8.09
CA LYS A 109 -22.68 -17.41 9.31
C LYS A 109 -21.92 -18.70 8.98
N GLN A 110 -22.52 -19.61 8.22
CA GLN A 110 -21.86 -20.86 7.80
C GLN A 110 -20.60 -20.62 6.96
N ILE A 111 -20.63 -19.64 6.05
CA ILE A 111 -19.46 -19.28 5.24
C ILE A 111 -18.32 -18.77 6.13
N TRP A 112 -18.62 -17.91 7.09
CA TRP A 112 -17.61 -17.33 8.00
C TRP A 112 -17.08 -18.37 8.99
N GLU A 113 -17.93 -19.25 9.52
CA GLU A 113 -17.50 -20.39 10.34
C GLU A 113 -16.57 -21.33 9.57
N HIS A 114 -16.90 -21.60 8.29
CA HIS A 114 -16.02 -22.37 7.42
C HIS A 114 -14.69 -21.66 7.16
N GLN A 115 -14.70 -20.34 6.95
CA GLN A 115 -13.46 -19.56 6.80
C GLN A 115 -12.56 -19.63 8.03
N MET A 116 -13.15 -19.64 9.23
CA MET A 116 -12.42 -19.77 10.50
C MET A 116 -11.84 -21.18 10.70
N SER A 117 -12.52 -22.22 10.20
CA SER A 117 -12.07 -23.62 10.32
C SER A 117 -11.04 -24.03 9.27
N ARG A 118 -10.85 -23.23 8.20
CA ARG A 118 -9.79 -23.48 7.22
C ARG A 118 -8.41 -23.38 7.90
N PRO A 119 -7.56 -24.42 7.84
CA PRO A 119 -6.18 -24.29 8.28
C PRO A 119 -5.52 -23.13 7.53
N LEU A 120 -4.56 -22.44 8.15
CA LEU A 120 -3.68 -21.49 7.46
C LEU A 120 -3.13 -22.24 6.26
N CYS A 121 -3.68 -21.98 5.06
CA CYS A 121 -3.24 -22.65 3.87
C CYS A 121 -1.85 -22.10 3.56
N THR A 122 -0.81 -22.77 4.06
CA THR A 122 0.49 -22.75 3.40
C THR A 122 0.28 -23.46 2.08
N LEU A 123 -0.21 -22.72 1.07
CA LEU A 123 -0.27 -23.20 -0.30
C LEU A 123 1.16 -23.42 -0.74
N THR A 124 1.65 -24.64 -0.50
CA THR A 124 2.94 -25.09 -1.00
C THR A 124 3.02 -24.75 -2.48
N LYS A 125 4.20 -24.30 -2.95
CA LYS A 125 4.39 -23.94 -4.37
C LYS A 125 3.84 -25.03 -5.32
N HIS A 126 3.91 -26.29 -4.90
CA HIS A 126 3.35 -27.44 -5.63
C HIS A 126 1.81 -27.43 -5.73
N ALA A 127 1.09 -27.18 -4.62
CA ALA A 127 -0.37 -27.09 -4.63
C ALA A 127 -0.89 -25.88 -5.44
N ARG A 128 -0.12 -24.78 -5.46
CA ARG A 128 -0.41 -23.62 -6.32
C ARG A 128 -0.39 -24.00 -7.80
N GLY A 129 0.64 -24.74 -8.24
CA GLY A 129 0.75 -25.22 -9.62
C GLY A 129 -0.47 -26.05 -10.05
N HIS A 130 -0.86 -27.03 -9.24
CA HIS A 130 -2.04 -27.86 -9.50
C HIS A 130 -3.34 -27.03 -9.55
N TYR A 131 -3.47 -26.00 -8.71
CA TYR A 131 -4.64 -25.14 -8.74
C TYR A 131 -4.73 -24.29 -10.01
N ILE A 132 -3.60 -23.76 -10.50
CA ILE A 132 -3.52 -23.04 -11.78
C ILE A 132 -3.92 -23.97 -12.94
N GLU A 133 -3.50 -25.24 -12.93
CA GLU A 133 -3.93 -26.22 -13.94
C GLU A 133 -5.46 -26.42 -13.93
N VAL A 134 -6.09 -26.45 -12.75
CA VAL A 134 -7.56 -26.52 -12.64
C VAL A 134 -8.23 -25.28 -13.23
N LEU A 135 -7.70 -24.08 -12.97
CA LEU A 135 -8.24 -22.84 -13.55
C LEU A 135 -8.13 -22.82 -15.08
N HIS A 136 -7.02 -23.30 -15.64
CA HIS A 136 -6.88 -23.48 -17.09
C HIS A 136 -7.95 -24.41 -17.66
N HIS A 137 -8.21 -25.54 -16.99
CA HIS A 137 -9.25 -26.46 -17.43
C HIS A 137 -10.65 -25.82 -17.41
N GLN A 138 -10.97 -25.02 -16.37
CA GLN A 138 -12.24 -24.28 -16.32
C GLN A 138 -12.37 -23.29 -17.48
N ARG A 139 -11.28 -22.65 -17.91
CA ARG A 139 -11.26 -21.74 -19.06
C ARG A 139 -11.52 -22.45 -20.38
N GLU A 140 -10.99 -23.67 -20.56
CA GLU A 140 -11.31 -24.49 -21.72
C GLU A 140 -12.80 -24.83 -21.78
N VAL A 141 -13.40 -25.19 -20.64
CA VAL A 141 -14.84 -25.46 -20.54
C VAL A 141 -15.65 -24.21 -20.85
N LEU A 142 -15.28 -23.05 -20.31
CA LEU A 142 -15.95 -21.78 -20.61
C LEU A 142 -15.86 -21.41 -22.09
N THR A 143 -14.75 -21.75 -22.75
CA THR A 143 -14.56 -21.52 -24.19
C THR A 143 -15.50 -22.40 -25.01
N LYS A 144 -15.67 -23.67 -24.63
CA LYS A 144 -16.66 -24.58 -25.27
C LYS A 144 -18.09 -24.10 -25.06
N LEU A 145 -18.43 -23.63 -23.86
CA LEU A 145 -19.75 -23.07 -23.57
C LEU A 145 -20.03 -21.78 -24.36
N ASN A 146 -19.00 -21.00 -24.67
CA ASN A 146 -19.14 -19.82 -25.51
C ASN A 146 -19.48 -20.14 -26.98
N GLU A 147 -19.33 -21.38 -27.42
CA GLU A 147 -19.77 -21.81 -28.76
C GLU A 147 -21.29 -22.06 -28.82
N ASP A 148 -21.97 -22.15 -27.67
CA ASP A 148 -23.41 -22.32 -27.58
C ASP A 148 -24.14 -20.97 -27.72
N PRO A 149 -24.88 -20.73 -28.82
CA PRO A 149 -25.58 -19.46 -29.05
C PRO A 149 -26.76 -19.23 -28.10
N SER A 150 -27.13 -20.21 -27.26
CA SER A 150 -28.17 -20.05 -26.23
C SER A 150 -27.66 -19.36 -24.96
N ILE A 151 -26.35 -19.23 -24.79
CA ILE A 151 -25.73 -18.62 -23.62
C ILE A 151 -25.37 -17.17 -23.92
N ASP A 152 -25.80 -16.25 -23.04
CA ASP A 152 -25.52 -14.83 -23.16
C ASP A 152 -24.01 -14.55 -23.01
N GLU A 153 -23.45 -13.79 -23.96
CA GLU A 153 -22.05 -13.41 -23.99
C GLU A 153 -21.65 -12.53 -22.78
N GLU A 154 -22.56 -11.73 -22.24
CA GLU A 154 -22.30 -10.96 -21.01
C GLU A 154 -22.04 -11.89 -19.82
N VAL A 155 -22.77 -13.01 -19.73
CA VAL A 155 -22.59 -14.00 -18.66
C VAL A 155 -21.25 -14.70 -18.80
N ILE A 156 -20.87 -15.11 -20.02
CA ILE A 156 -19.55 -15.69 -20.30
C ILE A 156 -18.42 -14.72 -19.92
N ASN A 157 -18.56 -13.44 -20.28
CA ASN A 157 -17.56 -12.42 -19.96
C ASN A 157 -17.43 -12.18 -18.44
N ALA A 158 -18.54 -12.23 -17.70
CA ALA A 158 -18.51 -12.12 -16.24
C ALA A 158 -17.75 -13.29 -15.60
N PHE A 159 -17.93 -14.53 -16.08
CA PHE A 159 -17.18 -15.68 -15.60
C PHE A 159 -15.70 -15.60 -15.99
N ARG A 160 -15.40 -15.15 -17.22
CA ARG A 160 -14.01 -14.96 -17.69
C ARG A 160 -13.26 -13.95 -16.83
N TYR A 161 -13.91 -12.85 -16.47
CA TYR A 161 -13.33 -11.84 -15.59
C TYR A 161 -13.02 -12.40 -14.19
N ARG A 162 -13.92 -13.19 -13.61
CA ARG A 162 -13.67 -13.85 -12.31
C ARG A 162 -12.49 -14.81 -12.35
N LEU A 163 -12.39 -15.64 -13.39
CA LEU A 163 -11.27 -16.56 -13.61
C LEU A 163 -9.94 -15.81 -13.70
N ASN A 164 -9.89 -14.70 -14.46
CA ASN A 164 -8.68 -13.89 -14.58
C ASN A 164 -8.27 -13.26 -13.22
N LEU A 165 -9.23 -12.72 -12.47
CA LEU A 165 -8.96 -12.18 -11.12
C LEU A 165 -8.46 -13.25 -10.16
N GLU A 166 -8.93 -14.48 -10.31
CA GLU A 166 -8.49 -15.59 -9.48
C GLU A 166 -7.07 -16.01 -9.85
N GLU A 167 -6.74 -16.10 -11.14
CA GLU A 167 -5.39 -16.39 -11.65
C GLU A 167 -4.37 -15.32 -11.21
N GLU A 168 -4.71 -14.03 -11.31
CA GLU A 168 -3.84 -12.91 -10.94
C GLU A 168 -3.38 -12.98 -9.48
N LYS A 169 -4.25 -13.43 -8.56
CA LYS A 169 -3.92 -13.62 -7.14
C LYS A 169 -2.81 -14.64 -6.90
N TRP A 170 -2.67 -15.62 -7.79
CA TRP A 170 -1.70 -16.71 -7.64
C TRP A 170 -0.41 -16.44 -8.41
N VAL A 171 -0.49 -15.66 -9.49
CA VAL A 171 0.66 -15.31 -10.35
C VAL A 171 1.49 -14.17 -9.77
N HIS A 172 0.88 -13.16 -9.14
CA HIS A 172 1.62 -11.99 -8.63
C HIS A 172 2.29 -12.16 -7.26
N ASN A 173 2.03 -13.27 -6.57
CA ASN A 173 2.57 -13.56 -5.23
C ASN A 173 3.91 -14.33 -5.32
N GLU A 174 4.83 -13.83 -6.16
CA GLU A 174 6.18 -14.36 -6.46
C GLU A 174 7.24 -13.25 -6.34
#